data_AF-J7IRH6-F1
#
_entry.id   AF-J7IRH6-F1
#
_cell.length_a   1.000
_cell.length_b   1.000
_cell.length_c   1.000
_cell.angle_alpha   90.00
_cell.angle_beta   90.00
_cell.angle_gamma   90.00
#
_symmetry.space_group_name_H-M   'P 1'
#
loop_
_entity.id
_entity.type
_entity.pdbx_description
1 polymer ?
#
loop_
_entity_poly.entity_id
_entity_poly.type
_entity_poly.pdbx_seq_one_letter_code
_entity_poly.pdbx_strand_id
1 'polypeptide(L)' 'MSQFSDLDMLYDYEKDAAAAAMGYMTLATRAHHANLRDIYLRLANEATNAHSKVSKLISQSGGIA' A
#
# COMPACT_ATOMS: atom_id res chain seq x y z
N MET A 1 -13.00 13.56 -19.56
CA MET A 1 -12.20 13.73 -18.34
C MET A 1 -11.25 12.54 -18.28
N SER A 2 -9.95 12.82 -18.13
CA SER A 2 -8.83 12.09 -18.74
C SER A 2 -8.59 10.72 -18.10
N GLN A 3 -8.72 9.64 -18.88
CA GLN A 3 -8.37 8.27 -18.49
C GLN A 3 -6.91 8.14 -17.98
N PHE A 4 -6.03 9.04 -18.41
CA PHE A 4 -4.65 9.14 -17.91
C PHE A 4 -4.58 9.70 -16.48
N SER A 5 -5.45 10.64 -16.10
CA SER A 5 -5.48 11.22 -14.76
C SER A 5 -5.90 10.20 -13.70
N ASP A 6 -6.80 9.29 -14.03
CA ASP A 6 -7.25 8.25 -13.09
C ASP A 6 -6.17 7.19 -12.92
N LEU A 7 -5.47 6.82 -14.01
CA LEU A 7 -4.35 5.87 -13.95
C LEU A 7 -3.17 6.45 -13.17
N ASP A 8 -2.83 7.72 -13.37
CA ASP A 8 -1.78 8.43 -12.63
C ASP A 8 -2.10 8.45 -11.12
N MET A 9 -3.36 8.74 -10.74
CA MET A 9 -3.77 8.67 -9.34
C MET A 9 -3.68 7.25 -8.76
N LEU A 10 -3.99 6.21 -9.55
CA LEU A 10 -3.84 4.84 -9.09
C LEU A 10 -2.37 4.48 -8.85
N TYR A 11 -1.44 4.94 -9.70
CA TYR A 11 -0.01 4.75 -9.50
C TYR A 11 0.51 5.46 -8.25
N ASP A 12 0.09 6.71 -8.03
CA ASP A 12 0.46 7.44 -6.82
C ASP A 12 -0.06 6.72 -5.56
N TYR A 13 -1.32 6.27 -5.59
CA TYR A 13 -1.90 5.51 -4.50
C TYR A 13 -1.20 4.17 -4.26
N GLU A 14 -0.86 3.43 -5.32
CA GLU A 14 -0.12 2.18 -5.23
C GLU A 14 1.24 2.38 -4.54
N LYS A 15 1.96 3.43 -4.94
CA LYS A 15 3.26 3.81 -4.38
C LYS A 15 3.14 4.17 -2.90
N ASP A 16 2.12 4.95 -2.54
CA ASP A 16 1.88 5.33 -1.15
C ASP A 16 1.50 4.12 -0.28
N ALA A 17 0.69 3.20 -0.81
CA ALA A 17 0.32 1.97 -0.11
C ALA A 17 1.54 1.06 0.12
N ALA A 18 2.42 0.93 -0.89
CA ALA A 18 3.68 0.19 -0.76
C ALA A 18 4.63 0.84 0.27
N ALA A 19 4.77 2.17 0.22
CA ALA A 19 5.58 2.92 1.17
C ALA A 19 5.05 2.77 2.61
N ALA A 20 3.73 2.85 2.79
CA ALA A 20 3.08 2.65 4.08
C ALA A 20 3.32 1.24 4.63
N ALA A 21 3.18 0.20 3.80
CA ALA A 21 3.43 -1.18 4.21
C ALA A 21 4.87 -1.37 4.73
N MET A 22 5.86 -0.86 3.99
CA MET A 22 7.27 -0.90 4.40
C MET A 22 7.53 -0.08 5.67
N GLY A 23 6.90 1.10 5.79
CA GLY A 23 7.00 1.96 6.97
C GLY A 23 6.47 1.27 8.23
N TYR A 24 5.27 0.69 8.15
CA TYR A 24 4.68 -0.06 9.26
C TYR A 24 5.49 -1.29 9.63
N MET A 25 6.03 -2.05 8.66
CA MET A 25 6.94 -3.15 8.96
C MET A 25 8.20 -2.67 9.71
N THR A 26 8.78 -1.55 9.28
CA THR A 26 9.96 -0.97 9.95
C THR A 26 9.63 -0.51 11.37
N LEU A 27 8.44 0.04 11.60
CA LEU A 27 7.99 0.41 12.94
C LEU A 27 7.72 -0.83 13.81
N ALA A 28 7.18 -1.91 13.24
CA ALA A 28 6.96 -3.17 13.93
C ALA A 28 8.28 -3.80 14.41
N THR A 29 9.35 -3.76 13.60
CA THR A 29 10.65 -4.30 14.01
C THR A 29 11.32 -3.49 15.12
N ARG A 30 11.00 -2.19 15.21
CA ARG A 30 11.54 -1.28 16.24
C ARG A 30 10.68 -1.19 17.49
N ALA A 31 9.45 -1.67 17.47
CA ALA A 31 8.53 -1.57 18.60
C ALA A 31 8.90 -2.56 19.72
N HIS A 32 9.21 -2.03 20.90
CA HIS A 32 9.49 -2.83 22.10
C HIS A 32 8.21 -3.38 22.77
N HIS A 33 7.09 -2.69 22.62
CA HIS A 33 5.80 -3.13 23.16
C HIS A 33 5.11 -4.11 22.20
N ALA A 34 4.80 -5.32 22.69
CA ALA A 34 4.19 -6.38 21.89
C ALA A 34 2.86 -5.94 21.22
N ASN A 35 1.99 -5.25 21.96
CA ASN A 35 0.73 -4.74 21.41
C ASN A 35 0.94 -3.73 20.27
N LEU A 36 1.92 -2.82 20.43
CA LEU A 36 2.22 -1.82 19.41
C LEU A 36 2.81 -2.47 18.16
N ARG A 37 3.67 -3.49 18.33
CA ARG A 37 4.18 -4.31 17.24
C ARG A 37 3.05 -4.99 16.47
N ASP A 38 2.09 -5.60 17.17
CA ASP A 38 0.96 -6.28 16.55
C ASP A 38 0.07 -5.31 15.75
N ILE A 39 -0.13 -4.08 16.27
CA ILE A 39 -0.84 -3.02 15.55
C ILE A 39 -0.10 -2.67 14.26
N TYR A 40 1.21 -2.44 14.30
CA TYR A 40 1.99 -2.13 13.10
C TYR A 40 2.01 -3.28 12.09
N LEU A 41 2.07 -4.53 12.54
CA LEU A 41 1.97 -5.69 11.64
C LEU A 41 0.59 -5.76 10.96
N ARG A 42 -0.49 -5.48 11.69
CA ARG A 42 -1.84 -5.40 11.09
C ARG A 42 -1.91 -4.28 10.04
N LEU A 43 -1.41 -3.09 10.36
CA LEU A 43 -1.39 -1.97 9.43
C LEU A 43 -0.54 -2.26 8.18
N ALA A 44 0.62 -2.91 8.35
CA ALA A 44 1.44 -3.34 7.23
C ALA A 44 0.68 -4.31 6.31
N ASN A 45 0.01 -5.31 6.87
CA ASN A 45 -0.78 -6.28 6.11
C ASN A 45 -1.96 -5.60 5.37
N GLU A 46 -2.67 -4.69 6.02
CA GLU A 46 -3.76 -3.94 5.37
C GLU A 46 -3.24 -3.06 4.22
N ALA A 47 -2.09 -2.39 4.40
CA ALA A 47 -1.46 -1.61 3.33
C ALA A 47 -1.00 -2.49 2.16
N THR A 48 -0.43 -3.68 2.43
CA THR A 48 -0.09 -4.66 1.39
C THR A 48 -1.31 -5.18 0.64
N ASN A 49 -2.43 -5.39 1.35
CA ASN A 49 -3.71 -5.76 0.72
C ASN A 49 -4.25 -4.64 -0.17
N ALA A 50 -4.14 -3.38 0.28
CA ALA A 50 -4.55 -2.21 -0.51
C ALA A 50 -3.69 -2.09 -1.78
N HIS A 51 -2.37 -2.17 -1.66
CA HIS A 51 -1.44 -2.22 -2.80
C HIS A 51 -1.86 -3.32 -3.80
N SER A 52 -2.06 -4.55 -3.32
CA SER A 52 -2.47 -5.67 -4.19
C SER A 52 -3.80 -5.45 -4.92
N LYS A 53 -4.75 -4.74 -4.31
CA LYS A 53 -6.03 -4.39 -4.96
C LYS A 53 -5.83 -3.31 -6.02
N VAL A 54 -4.98 -2.33 -5.76
CA VAL A 54 -4.72 -1.22 -6.68
C VAL A 54 -3.88 -1.68 -7.87
N SER A 55 -2.85 -2.51 -7.68
CA SER A 55 -2.09 -3.11 -8.79
C SER A 55 -2.99 -3.91 -9.75
N LYS A 56 -3.99 -4.62 -9.20
CA LYS A 56 -5.02 -5.30 -10.00
C LYS A 56 -5.89 -4.31 -10.78
N LEU A 57 -6.28 -3.21 -10.16
CA LEU A 57 -7.10 -2.16 -10.80
C LEU A 57 -6.33 -1.42 -11.90
N ILE A 58 -5.04 -1.13 -11.69
CA ILE A 58 -4.13 -0.57 -12.71
C ILE A 58 -4.08 -1.51 -13.91
N SER A 59 -3.83 -2.81 -13.67
CA SER A 59 -3.79 -3.83 -14.71
C SER A 59 -5.11 -3.92 -15.50
N GLN A 60 -6.25 -3.84 -14.82
CA GLN A 60 -7.58 -3.83 -15.45
C GLN A 60 -7.86 -2.55 -16.25
N SER A 61 -7.29 -1.43 -15.82
CA SER A 61 -7.42 -0.12 -16.46
C SER A 61 -6.48 0.05 -17.66
N GLY A 62 -5.68 -0.96 -18.00
CA GLY A 62 -4.73 -0.96 -19.11
C GLY A 62 -3.35 -0.38 -18.76
N GLY A 63 -3.08 -0.15 -17.47
CA GLY A 63 -1.74 0.20 -16.98
C GLY A 63 -0.87 -1.04 -16.71
N ILE A 64 0.43 -0.80 -16.56
CA ILE A 64 1.41 -1.81 -16.15
C ILE A 64 1.70 -1.57 -14.66
N ALA A 65 1.33 -2.52 -13.81
CA ALA A 65 1.62 -2.51 -12.37
C ALA A 65 2.89 -3.31 -12.08
#